data_AF-A0A4Q4TDM7-F1
#
_entry.id   AF-A0A4Q4TDM7-F1
#
_cell.length_a   1.000
_cell.length_b   1.000
_cell.length_c   1.000
_cell.angle_alpha   90.00
_cell.angle_beta   90.00
_cell.angle_gamma   90.00
#
_symmetry.space_group_name_H-M   'P 1'
#
loop_
_entity.id
_entity.type
_entity.pdbx_description
1 polymer ?
#
loop_
_entity_poly.entity_id
_entity_poly.type
_entity_poly.pdbx_seq_one_letter_code
_entity_poly.pdbx_strand_id
1 'polypeptide(L)'
;MDSATSSRRLYGGARTFGCEFEWSIAFLWEDEEEQLDRSNANIPPAIRVPRNLGYDPADESSLVAYVHDDIRLTLEYHGIPLKTPRGMLNIEDLREYRLALYDGWEVKIDSSIKPPNQSEYHWCPVEITSPAEVASEESFSAITYVVNLLASKYRINVNPSCGLHVHVGQGADFLELGALRRVAGLLWAADPLLGCLHPPSKRFCYYSQSLRERTRLARGATAADFETHMVPDETCGRYIGREVRHGEESVHWREINADEKTVIDFQVNRLSDHFKPFVGKEDEKIDEDGRTSQDTEARSEVESSVESLPEVILADDDISQAIEGYHARDTPETGDNIAADSSVTHSLDRAYKRCLGRNTARIPLPSYTAEDEDHLRVVAAFGCDTMPPLDPKAQTNVGAFLGIGEIFSCPSSCVLCWVLRCSDRWNDRPNYNFAAYDCLRLTEPKSNPRTIEFREAAGTTSGKWAETWARICVGLVDWAERAPVDEYLAILNRCDEAAKGGKYDIVDLLDQIGLFAEVIIVEKWLQSGGARH
;
A
#
# COMPACT_ATOMS: atom_id res chain seq x y z
N MET A 1 27.31 0.31 38.41
CA MET A 1 27.55 -0.37 37.12
C MET A 1 26.33 -1.24 36.91
N ASP A 2 25.33 -0.68 36.26
CA ASP A 2 23.96 -1.15 36.37
C ASP A 2 23.49 -1.43 34.94
N SER A 3 23.35 -2.72 34.62
CA SER A 3 23.11 -3.20 33.26
C SER A 3 21.70 -2.85 32.79
N ALA A 4 21.59 -2.29 31.59
CA ALA A 4 20.33 -1.81 31.04
C ALA A 4 19.29 -2.94 30.88
N THR A 5 18.20 -2.85 31.62
CA THR A 5 16.93 -3.56 31.36
C THR A 5 15.84 -2.54 31.02
N SER A 6 16.05 -1.82 29.92
CA SER A 6 15.10 -0.88 29.32
C SER A 6 15.22 -0.91 27.79
N SER A 7 14.22 -0.39 27.09
CA SER A 7 14.16 -0.15 25.63
C SER A 7 13.92 -1.31 24.64
N ARG A 8 13.56 -2.53 25.05
CA ARG A 8 13.23 -3.67 24.12
C ARG A 8 11.93 -3.49 23.28
N ARG A 9 11.41 -2.26 23.16
CA ARG A 9 10.32 -1.82 22.24
C ARG A 9 10.65 -0.49 21.51
N LEU A 10 11.92 -0.05 21.48
CA LEU A 10 12.31 1.31 21.02
C LEU A 10 13.19 1.36 19.76
N TYR A 11 13.22 0.28 18.96
CA TYR A 11 13.21 0.46 17.50
C TYR A 11 11.74 0.46 17.09
N GLY A 12 11.12 1.63 17.18
CA GLY A 12 9.67 1.77 17.05
C GLY A 12 9.18 1.49 15.63
N GLY A 13 7.96 0.95 15.52
CA GLY A 13 7.23 0.81 14.26
C GLY A 13 6.84 2.18 13.70
N ALA A 14 7.83 2.90 13.18
CA ALA A 14 7.64 4.12 12.44
C ALA A 14 7.26 3.77 10.99
N ARG A 15 6.11 4.29 10.57
CA ARG A 15 5.59 4.18 9.21
C ARG A 15 6.69 4.55 8.21
N THR A 16 7.01 3.65 7.28
CA THR A 16 7.90 3.96 6.15
C THR A 16 7.15 4.04 4.84
N PHE A 17 7.71 4.77 3.88
CA PHE A 17 7.23 4.79 2.51
C PHE A 17 8.36 4.93 1.49
N GLY A 18 8.08 4.53 0.25
CA GLY A 18 8.89 4.84 -0.92
C GLY A 18 8.00 5.08 -2.14
N CYS A 19 8.54 5.69 -3.19
CA CYS A 19 7.80 5.99 -4.42
C CYS A 19 8.54 5.48 -5.66
N GLU A 20 7.80 5.01 -6.66
CA GLU A 20 8.31 4.68 -7.99
C GLU A 20 7.69 5.65 -9.02
N PHE A 21 8.52 6.24 -9.86
CA PHE A 21 8.16 7.23 -10.88
C PHE A 21 8.43 6.65 -12.27
N GLU A 22 7.38 6.28 -13.00
CA GLU A 22 7.49 5.77 -14.37
C GLU A 22 7.40 6.94 -15.37
N TRP A 23 8.43 7.13 -16.19
CA TRP A 23 8.53 8.24 -17.16
C TRP A 23 9.09 7.79 -18.51
N SER A 24 8.66 8.43 -19.60
CA SER A 24 9.41 8.41 -20.87
C SER A 24 10.32 9.64 -20.92
N ILE A 25 11.64 9.47 -20.95
CA ILE A 25 12.62 10.57 -20.98
C ILE A 25 13.14 10.75 -22.41
N ALA A 26 13.05 11.98 -22.93
CA ALA A 26 13.45 12.29 -24.30
C ALA A 26 14.97 12.36 -24.45
N PHE A 27 15.48 11.79 -25.54
CA PHE A 27 16.85 11.97 -26.01
C PHE A 27 16.91 12.26 -27.50
N LEU A 28 18.05 12.81 -27.91
CA LEU A 28 18.46 13.06 -29.29
C LEU A 28 19.90 12.59 -29.46
N TRP A 29 20.28 12.21 -30.67
CA TRP A 29 21.69 12.02 -30.99
C TRP A 29 22.43 13.37 -30.92
N GLU A 30 23.74 13.33 -30.68
CA GLU A 30 24.59 14.53 -30.51
C GLU A 30 24.58 15.49 -31.72
N ASP A 31 24.25 14.99 -32.91
CA ASP A 31 24.17 15.70 -34.19
C ASP A 31 22.74 15.97 -34.69
N GLU A 32 21.70 15.55 -33.95
CA GLU A 32 20.31 15.89 -34.30
C GLU A 32 19.96 17.32 -33.86
N GLU A 33 19.40 18.11 -34.77
CA GLU A 33 18.85 19.42 -34.41
C GLU A 33 17.58 19.24 -33.56
N GLU A 34 17.57 19.90 -32.40
CA GLU A 34 16.38 19.95 -31.55
C GLU A 34 15.43 21.01 -32.09
N GLN A 35 14.27 20.55 -32.58
CA GLN A 35 13.22 21.40 -33.09
C GLN A 35 12.51 22.12 -31.93
N LEU A 36 13.20 23.11 -31.36
CA LEU A 36 12.66 24.03 -30.38
C LEU A 36 11.52 24.83 -31.01
N ASP A 37 10.29 24.58 -30.56
CA ASP A 37 9.19 25.51 -30.78
C ASP A 37 9.58 26.86 -30.18
N ARG A 38 9.84 27.83 -31.07
CA ARG A 38 10.31 29.18 -30.72
C ARG A 38 9.28 29.98 -29.93
N SER A 39 8.04 29.49 -29.79
CA SER A 39 7.03 30.08 -28.91
C SER A 39 7.18 29.65 -27.44
N ASN A 40 7.88 28.56 -27.15
CA ASN A 40 7.84 27.88 -25.84
C ASN A 40 9.24 27.57 -25.26
N ALA A 41 10.05 28.62 -25.10
CA ALA A 41 11.46 28.54 -24.66
C ALA A 41 11.70 28.08 -23.20
N ASN A 42 10.69 27.52 -22.53
CA ASN A 42 10.73 27.10 -21.12
C ASN A 42 10.67 25.58 -20.92
N ILE A 43 10.63 24.79 -22.01
CA ILE A 43 10.65 23.32 -21.93
C ILE A 43 12.09 22.86 -21.67
N PRO A 44 12.36 21.98 -20.68
CA PRO A 44 13.68 21.38 -20.47
C PRO A 44 14.20 20.67 -21.74
N PRO A 45 15.53 20.51 -21.92
CA PRO A 45 16.12 19.88 -23.10
C PRO A 45 15.94 18.35 -23.12
N ALA A 46 16.18 17.76 -24.28
CA ALA A 46 16.40 16.32 -24.42
C ALA A 46 17.87 15.94 -24.09
N ILE A 47 18.10 14.73 -23.58
CA ILE A 47 19.45 14.20 -23.34
C ILE A 47 20.19 14.05 -24.67
N ARG A 48 21.50 14.34 -24.70
CA ARG A 48 22.33 14.21 -25.91
C ARG A 48 23.18 12.95 -25.85
N VAL A 49 22.85 11.99 -26.70
CA VAL A 49 23.47 10.66 -26.73
C VAL A 49 24.51 10.59 -27.86
N PRO A 50 25.75 10.18 -27.58
CA PRO A 50 26.77 10.01 -28.61
C PRO A 50 26.39 8.98 -29.69
N ARG A 51 26.59 9.33 -30.96
CA ARG A 51 26.29 8.47 -32.14
C ARG A 51 27.04 7.14 -32.11
N ASN A 52 28.20 7.09 -31.48
CA ASN A 52 29.07 5.91 -31.43
C ASN A 52 28.59 4.81 -30.47
N LEU A 53 27.56 5.07 -29.65
CA LEU A 53 26.85 4.02 -28.90
C LEU A 53 25.93 3.21 -29.83
N GLY A 54 25.44 3.85 -30.89
CA GLY A 54 24.60 3.23 -31.93
C GLY A 54 23.18 2.91 -31.47
N TYR A 55 22.34 2.56 -32.44
CA TYR A 55 21.07 1.87 -32.20
C TYR A 55 21.22 0.44 -32.75
N ASP A 56 21.77 -0.45 -31.93
CA ASP A 56 21.67 -1.89 -32.18
C ASP A 56 20.45 -2.43 -31.42
N PRO A 57 19.37 -2.89 -32.10
CA PRO A 57 18.23 -3.49 -31.41
C PRO A 57 18.55 -4.85 -30.74
N ALA A 58 19.79 -5.35 -30.84
CA ALA A 58 20.30 -6.45 -30.02
C ALA A 58 21.15 -6.00 -28.81
N ASP A 59 21.54 -4.72 -28.72
CA ASP A 59 22.21 -4.10 -27.56
C ASP A 59 21.62 -2.72 -27.22
N GLU A 60 20.33 -2.70 -26.87
CA GLU A 60 19.69 -1.51 -26.29
C GLU A 60 20.30 -1.14 -24.93
N SER A 61 21.09 -2.04 -24.31
CA SER A 61 21.64 -1.85 -22.96
C SER A 61 22.66 -0.70 -22.88
N SER A 62 23.51 -0.55 -23.90
CA SER A 62 24.54 0.50 -23.95
C SER A 62 23.96 1.91 -24.01
N LEU A 63 22.81 2.09 -24.68
CA LEU A 63 22.11 3.37 -24.76
C LEU A 63 21.34 3.69 -23.49
N VAL A 64 20.60 2.71 -22.97
CA VAL A 64 19.80 2.84 -21.75
C VAL A 64 20.71 3.14 -20.56
N ALA A 65 21.88 2.48 -20.47
CA ALA A 65 22.90 2.78 -19.47
C ALA A 65 23.37 4.24 -19.53
N TYR A 66 23.63 4.79 -20.72
CA TYR A 66 24.06 6.19 -20.86
C TYR A 66 23.00 7.19 -20.35
N VAL A 67 21.71 6.95 -20.65
CA VAL A 67 20.60 7.76 -20.13
C VAL A 67 20.49 7.63 -18.61
N HIS A 68 20.59 6.41 -18.07
CA HIS A 68 20.56 6.19 -16.63
C HIS A 68 21.74 6.88 -15.91
N ASP A 69 22.95 6.85 -16.49
CA ASP A 69 24.13 7.44 -15.88
C ASP A 69 24.08 8.98 -15.86
N ASP A 70 23.54 9.67 -16.89
CA ASP A 70 23.34 11.14 -16.82
C ASP A 70 22.35 11.53 -15.70
N ILE A 71 21.29 10.73 -15.51
CA ILE A 71 20.31 10.91 -14.42
C ILE A 71 20.98 10.66 -13.06
N ARG A 72 21.72 9.56 -12.92
CA ARG A 72 22.47 9.21 -11.70
C ARG A 72 23.48 10.30 -11.33
N LEU A 73 24.28 10.76 -12.29
CA LEU A 73 25.24 11.86 -12.09
C LEU A 73 24.54 13.18 -11.73
N THR A 74 23.35 13.45 -12.28
CA THR A 74 22.54 14.61 -11.90
C THR A 74 22.06 14.50 -10.44
N LEU A 75 21.62 13.31 -10.00
CA LEU A 75 21.23 13.07 -8.61
C LEU A 75 22.41 13.29 -7.66
N GLU A 76 23.57 12.67 -7.95
CA GLU A 76 24.80 12.82 -7.14
C GLU A 76 25.30 14.26 -7.09
N TYR A 77 25.30 14.98 -8.23
CA TYR A 77 25.68 16.40 -8.30
C TYR A 77 24.77 17.30 -7.43
N HIS A 78 23.50 16.94 -7.31
CA HIS A 78 22.53 17.61 -6.44
C HIS A 78 22.51 17.09 -4.99
N GLY A 79 23.47 16.25 -4.60
CA GLY A 79 23.64 15.72 -3.24
C GLY A 79 22.62 14.65 -2.84
N ILE A 80 21.94 14.03 -3.81
CA ILE A 80 20.91 13.01 -3.58
C ILE A 80 21.60 11.64 -3.55
N PRO A 81 21.46 10.84 -2.47
CA PRO A 81 22.16 9.56 -2.34
C PRO A 81 21.59 8.54 -3.32
N LEU A 82 22.48 7.87 -4.06
CA LEU A 82 22.12 6.71 -4.87
C LEU A 82 22.21 5.43 -4.05
N LYS A 83 21.33 4.48 -4.38
CA LYS A 83 21.22 3.16 -3.74
C LYS A 83 22.53 2.37 -3.76
N THR A 84 22.86 1.69 -2.67
CA THR A 84 24.03 0.81 -2.59
C THR A 84 23.83 -0.44 -3.46
N PRO A 85 24.78 -0.78 -4.36
CA PRO A 85 24.69 -2.01 -5.16
C PRO A 85 24.64 -3.26 -4.25
N ARG A 86 23.67 -4.16 -4.47
CA ARG A 86 23.45 -5.37 -3.63
C ARG A 86 24.73 -6.19 -3.38
N GLY A 87 25.63 -6.26 -4.35
CA GLY A 87 26.92 -6.97 -4.22
C GLY A 87 27.94 -6.34 -3.27
N MET A 88 27.67 -5.13 -2.76
CA MET A 88 28.49 -4.42 -1.77
C MET A 88 27.90 -4.50 -0.35
N LEU A 89 26.69 -5.06 -0.19
CA LEU A 89 26.03 -5.22 1.11
C LEU A 89 26.60 -6.42 1.87
N ASN A 90 27.50 -6.16 2.81
CA ASN A 90 28.03 -7.14 3.75
C ASN A 90 27.44 -6.92 5.16
N ILE A 91 26.16 -7.29 5.31
CA ILE A 91 25.36 -7.11 6.53
C ILE A 91 24.82 -8.48 6.94
N GLU A 92 25.06 -8.87 8.20
CA GLU A 92 24.64 -10.18 8.73
C GLU A 92 23.21 -10.17 9.29
N ASP A 93 22.76 -9.05 9.85
CA ASP A 93 21.40 -8.90 10.37
C ASP A 93 20.35 -8.78 9.24
N LEU A 94 19.26 -9.52 9.36
CA LEU A 94 18.22 -9.61 8.34
C LEU A 94 17.30 -8.38 8.24
N ARG A 95 17.20 -7.56 9.30
CA ARG A 95 16.47 -6.29 9.28
C ARG A 95 17.32 -5.21 8.62
N GLU A 96 18.56 -5.06 9.05
CA GLU A 96 19.51 -4.11 8.48
C GLU A 96 19.78 -4.40 7.00
N TYR A 97 19.99 -5.67 6.62
CA TYR A 97 20.14 -6.06 5.22
C TYR A 97 18.90 -5.71 4.38
N ARG A 98 17.69 -5.90 4.92
CA ARG A 98 16.44 -5.57 4.22
C ARG A 98 16.31 -4.06 3.99
N LEU A 99 16.62 -3.23 4.98
CA LEU A 99 16.60 -1.77 4.84
C LEU A 99 17.65 -1.31 3.82
N ALA A 100 18.85 -1.90 3.87
CA ALA A 100 19.94 -1.61 2.95
C ALA A 100 19.68 -2.01 1.47
N LEU A 101 18.60 -2.75 1.19
CA LEU A 101 18.13 -2.99 -0.18
C LEU A 101 17.33 -1.81 -0.78
N TYR A 102 17.05 -0.76 0.00
CA TYR A 102 16.22 0.39 -0.37
C TYR A 102 16.77 1.69 0.26
N ASP A 103 18.11 1.82 0.33
CA ASP A 103 18.85 2.85 1.08
C ASP A 103 19.12 4.16 0.32
N GLY A 104 18.83 4.21 -0.98
CA GLY A 104 19.01 5.39 -1.80
C GLY A 104 18.20 5.33 -3.09
N TRP A 105 18.37 6.36 -3.92
CA TRP A 105 17.64 6.48 -5.19
C TRP A 105 18.21 5.52 -6.24
N GLU A 106 17.33 4.88 -6.99
CA GLU A 106 17.68 3.93 -8.07
C GLU A 106 17.04 4.39 -9.39
N VAL A 107 17.74 4.13 -10.49
CA VAL A 107 17.28 4.42 -11.86
C VAL A 107 17.29 3.11 -12.62
N LYS A 108 16.14 2.69 -13.12
CA LYS A 108 15.89 1.41 -13.77
C LYS A 108 15.21 1.64 -15.13
N ILE A 109 15.25 0.61 -15.97
CA ILE A 109 14.35 0.49 -17.13
C ILE A 109 13.07 -0.20 -16.66
N ASP A 110 11.90 0.32 -17.05
CA ASP A 110 10.67 -0.46 -17.03
C ASP A 110 10.18 -0.73 -18.47
N SER A 111 9.77 -1.98 -18.68
CA SER A 111 9.22 -2.49 -19.94
C SER A 111 7.70 -2.34 -20.05
N SER A 112 7.00 -1.95 -18.98
CA SER A 112 5.56 -1.69 -19.01
C SER A 112 5.24 -0.32 -19.63
N ILE A 113 6.05 0.70 -19.35
CA ILE A 113 6.04 2.02 -20.03
C ILE A 113 6.04 1.86 -21.56
N LYS A 114 5.25 2.70 -22.25
CA LYS A 114 5.14 2.78 -23.71
C LYS A 114 5.47 4.19 -24.18
N PRO A 115 6.60 4.39 -24.88
CA PRO A 115 6.94 5.68 -25.46
C PRO A 115 5.95 6.16 -26.55
N PRO A 116 5.91 7.47 -26.84
CA PRO A 116 5.14 8.01 -27.95
C PRO A 116 5.53 7.43 -29.33
N ASN A 117 4.57 6.81 -30.02
CA ASN A 117 4.78 6.11 -31.31
C ASN A 117 5.29 7.00 -32.48
N GLN A 118 5.09 8.31 -32.41
CA GLN A 118 5.58 9.29 -33.39
C GLN A 118 6.04 10.54 -32.65
N SER A 119 7.30 10.92 -32.83
CA SER A 119 7.90 12.05 -32.12
C SER A 119 9.13 12.56 -32.86
N GLU A 120 9.52 13.79 -32.57
CA GLU A 120 10.79 14.39 -32.99
C GLU A 120 11.96 13.97 -32.07
N TYR A 121 11.65 13.25 -31.00
CA TYR A 121 12.58 12.75 -29.99
C TYR A 121 12.58 11.22 -29.98
N HIS A 122 13.74 10.65 -29.69
CA HIS A 122 13.83 9.27 -29.22
C HIS A 122 13.50 9.25 -27.72
N TRP A 123 13.10 8.10 -27.19
CA TRP A 123 12.57 8.02 -25.82
C TRP A 123 13.14 6.81 -25.08
N CYS A 124 13.64 7.05 -23.87
CA CYS A 124 14.06 6.00 -22.95
C CYS A 124 12.95 5.81 -21.88
N PRO A 125 12.38 4.61 -21.71
CA PRO A 125 11.46 4.32 -20.63
C PRO A 125 12.25 4.11 -19.33
N VAL A 126 12.04 4.98 -18.35
CA VAL A 126 12.81 5.02 -17.10
C VAL A 126 11.86 4.97 -15.91
N GLU A 127 12.17 4.07 -14.99
CA GLU A 127 11.56 3.99 -13.66
C GLU A 127 12.58 4.51 -12.64
N ILE A 128 12.19 5.49 -11.83
CA ILE A 128 13.05 6.05 -10.77
C ILE A 128 12.41 5.75 -9.42
N THR A 129 13.14 5.12 -8.52
CA THR A 129 12.61 4.76 -7.19
C THR A 129 13.35 5.45 -6.06
N SER A 130 12.60 5.99 -5.11
CA SER A 130 13.15 6.58 -3.88
C SER A 130 13.67 5.49 -2.92
N PRO A 131 14.50 5.85 -1.93
CA PRO A 131 14.68 5.03 -0.73
C PRO A 131 13.36 4.76 0.00
N ALA A 132 13.34 3.73 0.85
CA ALA A 132 12.23 3.38 1.73
C ALA A 132 12.37 4.07 3.10
N GLU A 133 12.04 5.36 3.13
CA GLU A 133 12.29 6.27 4.24
C GLU A 133 11.18 6.27 5.30
N VAL A 134 11.50 6.77 6.50
CA VAL A 134 10.48 7.10 7.53
C VAL A 134 9.57 8.21 7.01
N ALA A 135 8.25 8.09 7.23
CA ALA A 135 7.27 9.12 6.89
C ALA A 135 7.49 10.38 7.74
N SER A 136 8.21 11.35 7.17
CA SER A 136 8.60 12.62 7.79
C SER A 136 8.44 13.78 6.80
N GLU A 137 8.37 15.01 7.30
CA GLU A 137 8.30 16.21 6.45
C GLU A 137 9.53 16.32 5.52
N GLU A 138 10.69 15.87 6.00
CA GLU A 138 11.95 15.81 5.27
C GLU A 138 11.86 14.80 4.11
N SER A 139 11.38 13.58 4.36
CA SER A 139 11.21 12.53 3.34
C SER A 139 10.18 12.92 2.29
N PHE A 140 9.04 13.49 2.70
CA PHE A 140 8.04 14.03 1.78
C PHE A 140 8.59 15.22 0.97
N SER A 141 9.35 16.11 1.60
CA SER A 141 10.02 17.22 0.89
C SER A 141 11.07 16.73 -0.11
N ALA A 142 11.76 15.62 0.17
CA ALA A 142 12.71 15.00 -0.74
C ALA A 142 12.03 14.50 -2.03
N ILE A 143 10.84 13.88 -1.94
CA ILE A 143 10.02 13.55 -3.12
C ILE A 143 9.74 14.79 -3.97
N THR A 144 9.24 15.86 -3.35
CA THR A 144 8.99 17.14 -4.04
C THR A 144 10.26 17.71 -4.69
N TYR A 145 11.41 17.64 -4.01
CA TYR A 145 12.68 18.13 -4.53
C TYR A 145 13.17 17.33 -5.74
N VAL A 146 13.24 16.00 -5.66
CA VAL A 146 13.79 15.15 -6.73
C VAL A 146 12.89 15.16 -7.97
N VAL A 147 11.56 15.07 -7.80
CA VAL A 147 10.64 15.14 -8.95
C VAL A 147 10.74 16.51 -9.65
N ASN A 148 10.76 17.62 -8.90
CA ASN A 148 10.89 18.95 -9.48
C ASN A 148 12.27 19.17 -10.13
N LEU A 149 13.35 18.65 -9.54
CA LEU A 149 14.69 18.70 -10.13
C LEU A 149 14.71 18.02 -11.49
N LEU A 150 14.31 16.75 -11.56
CA LEU A 150 14.33 15.95 -12.78
C LEU A 150 13.38 16.53 -13.84
N ALA A 151 12.18 16.96 -13.46
CA ALA A 151 11.24 17.63 -14.35
C ALA A 151 11.66 19.05 -14.80
N SER A 152 12.64 19.68 -14.15
CA SER A 152 13.26 20.94 -14.61
C SER A 152 14.48 20.73 -15.51
N LYS A 153 15.14 19.57 -15.39
CA LYS A 153 16.38 19.20 -16.07
C LYS A 153 16.13 18.42 -17.37
N TYR A 154 15.09 17.58 -17.41
CA TYR A 154 14.84 16.64 -18.50
C TYR A 154 13.46 16.84 -19.15
N ARG A 155 13.41 16.69 -20.47
CA ARG A 155 12.14 16.61 -21.21
C ARG A 155 11.48 15.25 -20.97
N ILE A 156 10.54 15.24 -20.02
CA ILE A 156 9.75 14.06 -19.64
C ILE A 156 8.42 14.07 -20.40
N ASN A 157 8.02 12.90 -20.92
CA ASN A 157 6.64 12.59 -21.28
C ASN A 157 6.04 11.66 -20.21
N VAL A 158 4.84 12.03 -19.76
CA VAL A 158 3.92 11.19 -19.00
C VAL A 158 2.75 10.87 -19.93
N ASN A 159 2.31 9.62 -19.93
CA ASN A 159 1.19 9.13 -20.73
C ASN A 159 0.45 8.00 -19.98
N PRO A 160 -0.65 7.42 -20.48
CA PRO A 160 -1.45 6.42 -19.75
C PRO A 160 -0.73 5.12 -19.37
N SER A 161 0.44 4.82 -19.95
CA SER A 161 1.30 3.70 -19.53
C SER A 161 2.17 4.01 -18.31
N CYS A 162 2.23 5.28 -17.89
CA CYS A 162 3.05 5.76 -16.78
C CYS A 162 2.24 5.84 -15.48
N GLY A 163 2.74 5.21 -14.42
CA GLY A 163 2.24 5.27 -13.05
C GLY A 163 3.06 6.15 -12.11
N LEU A 164 2.48 6.38 -10.93
CA LEU A 164 3.18 6.73 -9.71
C LEU A 164 2.82 5.65 -8.68
N HIS A 165 3.80 4.84 -8.29
CA HIS A 165 3.59 3.86 -7.21
C HIS A 165 3.98 4.47 -5.87
N VAL A 166 3.23 4.13 -4.82
CA VAL A 166 3.63 4.41 -3.44
C VAL A 166 3.63 3.12 -2.65
N HIS A 167 4.77 2.78 -2.07
CA HIS A 167 4.96 1.62 -1.22
C HIS A 167 4.88 2.08 0.23
N VAL A 168 4.02 1.48 1.04
CA VAL A 168 3.78 1.87 2.44
C VAL A 168 4.02 0.68 3.36
N GLY A 169 4.96 0.80 4.29
CA GLY A 169 5.46 -0.30 5.13
C GLY A 169 5.62 0.06 6.61
N GLN A 170 6.47 -0.70 7.32
CA GLN A 170 6.76 -0.54 8.74
C GLN A 170 8.25 -0.76 9.03
N GLY A 171 9.11 -0.03 8.31
CA GLY A 171 10.57 -0.24 8.35
C GLY A 171 10.94 -1.64 7.86
N ALA A 172 11.68 -2.38 8.68
CA ALA A 172 12.03 -3.77 8.41
C ALA A 172 10.93 -4.79 8.78
N ASP A 173 9.90 -4.34 9.51
CA ASP A 173 8.82 -5.15 10.06
C ASP A 173 7.61 -5.28 9.13
N PHE A 174 6.73 -6.23 9.46
CA PHE A 174 5.54 -6.56 8.69
C PHE A 174 4.30 -6.02 9.39
N LEU A 175 3.39 -5.42 8.62
CA LEU A 175 2.05 -5.12 9.11
C LEU A 175 1.37 -6.43 9.53
N GLU A 176 0.87 -6.45 10.76
CA GLU A 176 0.18 -7.59 11.33
C GLU A 176 -1.19 -7.80 10.67
N LEU A 177 -1.75 -9.00 10.77
CA LEU A 177 -2.98 -9.36 10.04
C LEU A 177 -4.13 -8.38 10.29
N GLY A 178 -4.35 -7.94 11.53
CA GLY A 178 -5.38 -6.94 11.84
C GLY A 178 -5.16 -5.63 11.08
N ALA A 179 -3.94 -5.09 11.09
CA ALA A 179 -3.61 -3.91 10.30
C ALA A 179 -3.86 -4.14 8.79
N LEU A 180 -3.45 -5.29 8.24
CA LEU A 180 -3.70 -5.64 6.84
C LEU A 180 -5.21 -5.73 6.51
N ARG A 181 -6.02 -6.37 7.37
CA ARG A 181 -7.49 -6.45 7.23
C ARG A 181 -8.13 -5.07 7.24
N ARG A 182 -7.75 -4.21 8.19
CA ARG A 182 -8.30 -2.85 8.30
C ARG A 182 -7.92 -1.96 7.12
N VAL A 183 -6.69 -2.06 6.63
CA VAL A 183 -6.27 -1.33 5.42
C VAL A 183 -7.00 -1.86 4.20
N ALA A 184 -7.06 -3.18 4.00
CA ALA A 184 -7.79 -3.79 2.90
C ALA A 184 -9.29 -3.46 2.93
N GLY A 185 -9.92 -3.44 4.11
CA GLY A 185 -11.32 -3.09 4.29
C GLY A 185 -11.62 -1.61 3.97
N LEU A 186 -10.76 -0.69 4.41
CA LEU A 186 -10.86 0.72 4.02
C LEU A 186 -10.68 0.89 2.51
N LEU A 187 -9.64 0.29 1.93
CA LEU A 187 -9.37 0.40 0.49
C LEU A 187 -10.47 -0.25 -0.35
N TRP A 188 -11.02 -1.39 0.07
CA TRP A 188 -12.22 -1.98 -0.56
C TRP A 188 -13.41 -1.02 -0.53
N ALA A 189 -13.69 -0.38 0.61
CA ALA A 189 -14.78 0.58 0.70
C ALA A 189 -14.53 1.83 -0.17
N ALA A 190 -13.31 2.37 -0.14
CA ALA A 190 -12.93 3.67 -0.70
C ALA A 190 -12.40 3.64 -2.15
N ASP A 191 -12.11 2.48 -2.73
CA ASP A 191 -11.62 2.29 -4.13
C ASP A 191 -12.35 3.20 -5.16
N PRO A 192 -13.70 3.30 -5.19
CA PRO A 192 -14.38 4.20 -6.12
C PRO A 192 -14.11 5.69 -5.87
N LEU A 193 -13.86 6.09 -4.62
CA LEU A 193 -13.58 7.47 -4.21
C LEU A 193 -12.10 7.84 -4.47
N LEU A 194 -11.17 6.92 -4.22
CA LEU A 194 -9.74 7.10 -4.46
C LEU A 194 -9.44 7.22 -5.95
N GLY A 195 -10.07 6.39 -6.78
CA GLY A 195 -10.03 6.52 -8.24
C GLY A 195 -10.50 7.87 -8.80
N CYS A 196 -11.24 8.69 -8.02
CA CYS A 196 -11.63 10.05 -8.42
C CYS A 196 -10.47 11.08 -8.34
N LEU A 197 -9.32 10.72 -7.76
CA LEU A 197 -8.11 11.56 -7.72
C LEU A 197 -7.29 11.49 -9.01
N HIS A 198 -7.60 10.54 -9.89
CA HIS A 198 -6.77 10.13 -11.02
C HIS A 198 -7.58 10.15 -12.34
N PRO A 199 -6.91 10.15 -13.51
CA PRO A 199 -7.60 10.12 -14.79
C PRO A 199 -8.48 8.85 -14.93
N PRO A 200 -9.72 8.97 -15.43
CA PRO A 200 -10.65 7.84 -15.61
C PRO A 200 -10.06 6.60 -16.28
N SER A 201 -9.10 6.77 -17.20
CA SER A 201 -8.37 5.71 -17.89
C SER A 201 -7.60 4.78 -16.93
N LYS A 202 -7.08 5.25 -15.78
CA LYS A 202 -6.33 4.40 -14.84
C LYS A 202 -7.16 3.23 -14.29
N ARG A 203 -8.47 3.39 -14.09
CA ARG A 203 -9.40 2.30 -13.71
C ARG A 203 -9.51 1.21 -14.78
N PHE A 204 -9.23 1.54 -16.04
CA PHE A 204 -9.22 0.64 -17.19
C PHE A 204 -7.80 0.23 -17.63
N CYS A 205 -6.76 0.62 -16.91
CA CYS A 205 -5.36 0.26 -17.18
C CYS A 205 -5.05 -1.14 -16.61
N TYR A 206 -4.56 -2.06 -17.44
CA TYR A 206 -4.27 -3.44 -17.02
C TYR A 206 -3.31 -3.52 -15.81
N TYR A 207 -2.39 -2.57 -15.68
CA TYR A 207 -1.42 -2.50 -14.58
C TYR A 207 -1.96 -1.91 -13.26
N SER A 208 -3.26 -1.56 -13.20
CA SER A 208 -3.91 -0.89 -12.07
C SER A 208 -5.38 -1.33 -11.91
N GLN A 209 -5.61 -2.64 -11.79
CA GLN A 209 -6.95 -3.25 -11.71
C GLN A 209 -7.67 -2.97 -10.37
N SER A 210 -8.86 -2.35 -10.40
CA SER A 210 -9.65 -2.04 -9.19
C SER A 210 -9.87 -3.26 -8.28
N LEU A 211 -9.61 -3.06 -6.99
CA LEU A 211 -9.76 -4.07 -5.94
C LEU A 211 -11.21 -4.52 -5.81
N ARG A 212 -12.17 -3.59 -5.99
CA ARG A 212 -13.62 -3.82 -5.96
C ARG A 212 -14.18 -4.57 -7.17
N GLU A 213 -13.51 -4.50 -8.31
CA GLU A 213 -14.05 -4.99 -9.59
C GLU A 213 -13.31 -6.20 -10.17
N ARG A 214 -12.04 -6.41 -9.79
CA ARG A 214 -11.15 -7.33 -10.49
C ARG A 214 -10.59 -8.46 -9.64
N THR A 215 -10.69 -8.42 -8.32
CA THR A 215 -10.14 -9.45 -7.41
C THR A 215 -10.90 -10.78 -7.45
N ARG A 216 -10.35 -11.85 -6.87
CA ARG A 216 -11.10 -13.11 -6.64
C ARG A 216 -12.34 -12.84 -5.79
N LEU A 217 -12.22 -11.99 -4.76
CA LEU A 217 -13.32 -11.54 -3.91
C LEU A 217 -14.42 -10.83 -4.72
N ALA A 218 -14.06 -9.91 -5.62
CA ALA A 218 -15.01 -9.29 -6.56
C ALA A 218 -15.70 -10.31 -7.49
N ARG A 219 -15.03 -11.42 -7.81
CA ARG A 219 -15.59 -12.58 -8.56
C ARG A 219 -16.29 -13.60 -7.65
N GLY A 220 -16.57 -13.25 -6.40
CA GLY A 220 -17.31 -14.10 -5.45
C GLY A 220 -16.56 -15.37 -5.05
N ALA A 221 -15.26 -15.25 -4.76
CA ALA A 221 -14.51 -16.20 -3.95
C ALA A 221 -14.40 -15.70 -2.49
N THR A 222 -14.39 -16.64 -1.55
CA THR A 222 -14.42 -16.40 -0.09
C THR A 222 -13.09 -16.79 0.56
N ALA A 223 -12.93 -16.50 1.85
CA ALA A 223 -11.77 -17.03 2.60
C ALA A 223 -11.75 -18.57 2.66
N ALA A 224 -12.91 -19.23 2.62
CA ALA A 224 -13.02 -20.69 2.68
C ALA A 224 -12.55 -21.39 1.38
N ASP A 225 -12.71 -20.75 0.21
CA ASP A 225 -12.25 -21.31 -1.07
C ASP A 225 -10.73 -21.53 -1.11
N PHE A 226 -9.96 -20.81 -0.28
CA PHE A 226 -8.50 -20.93 -0.18
C PHE A 226 -8.02 -22.29 0.34
N GLU A 227 -8.81 -23.05 1.10
CA GLU A 227 -8.42 -24.39 1.58
C GLU A 227 -8.06 -25.32 0.41
N THR A 228 -8.71 -25.15 -0.74
CA THR A 228 -8.43 -25.90 -1.98
C THR A 228 -7.14 -25.49 -2.70
N HIS A 229 -6.54 -24.36 -2.31
CA HIS A 229 -5.35 -23.75 -2.90
C HIS A 229 -4.11 -23.76 -1.97
N MET A 230 -4.23 -24.30 -0.75
CA MET A 230 -3.11 -24.36 0.19
C MET A 230 -2.01 -25.32 -0.28
N VAL A 231 -0.76 -24.85 -0.21
CA VAL A 231 0.44 -25.66 -0.46
C VAL A 231 0.85 -26.37 0.83
N PRO A 232 1.30 -27.65 0.81
CA PRO A 232 1.62 -28.42 2.02
C PRO A 232 2.81 -27.95 2.89
N ASP A 233 3.46 -26.83 2.58
CA ASP A 233 4.40 -26.16 3.49
C ASP A 233 3.66 -25.03 4.22
N GLU A 234 3.05 -25.39 5.34
CA GLU A 234 1.93 -24.64 5.90
C GLU A 234 2.36 -23.55 6.89
N THR A 235 3.66 -23.43 7.15
CA THR A 235 4.29 -22.54 8.16
C THR A 235 3.92 -21.07 7.98
N CYS A 236 3.86 -20.60 6.73
CA CYS A 236 3.42 -19.25 6.40
C CYS A 236 1.95 -18.99 6.74
N GLY A 237 1.04 -19.87 6.30
CA GLY A 237 -0.41 -19.70 6.49
C GLY A 237 -0.93 -20.05 7.88
N ARG A 238 -0.26 -20.98 8.60
CA ARG A 238 -0.68 -21.46 9.93
C ARG A 238 0.06 -20.80 11.10
N TYR A 239 1.17 -20.09 10.87
CA TYR A 239 1.98 -19.50 11.94
C TYR A 239 2.44 -18.07 11.65
N ILE A 240 3.29 -17.84 10.63
CA ILE A 240 3.91 -16.52 10.40
C ILE A 240 2.86 -15.44 10.06
N GLY A 241 2.02 -15.70 9.07
CA GLY A 241 0.98 -14.78 8.60
C GLY A 241 -0.30 -14.76 9.45
N ARG A 242 -0.29 -15.38 10.63
CA ARG A 242 -1.43 -15.33 11.56
C ARG A 242 -1.42 -14.01 12.33
N GLU A 243 -2.61 -13.60 12.76
CA GLU A 243 -2.83 -12.52 13.73
C GLU A 243 -1.95 -12.67 14.98
N VAL A 244 -1.56 -11.55 15.59
CA VAL A 244 -0.80 -11.48 16.84
C VAL A 244 -1.77 -11.11 17.96
N ARG A 245 -2.04 -12.04 18.89
CA ARG A 245 -2.85 -11.75 20.09
C ARG A 245 -2.02 -10.95 21.10
N HIS A 246 -2.69 -10.25 22.01
CA HIS A 246 -2.02 -9.48 23.07
C HIS A 246 -1.03 -10.34 23.87
N GLY A 247 0.24 -9.93 23.88
CA GLY A 247 1.31 -10.62 24.59
C GLY A 247 1.98 -11.77 23.83
N GLU A 248 1.59 -12.05 22.58
CA GLU A 248 2.29 -13.01 21.73
C GLU A 248 3.57 -12.43 21.10
N GLU A 249 4.44 -13.33 20.64
CA GLU A 249 5.59 -12.99 19.79
C GLU A 249 5.17 -12.41 18.42
N SER A 250 5.94 -11.45 17.91
CA SER A 250 5.63 -10.72 16.67
C SER A 250 5.85 -11.54 15.40
N VAL A 251 5.29 -11.08 14.26
CA VAL A 251 5.47 -11.72 12.94
C VAL A 251 6.96 -11.93 12.58
N HIS A 252 7.84 -11.01 12.96
CA HIS A 252 9.28 -11.15 12.73
C HIS A 252 9.96 -12.18 13.65
N TRP A 253 9.53 -12.29 14.91
CA TRP A 253 10.03 -13.36 15.78
C TRP A 253 9.60 -14.73 15.23
N ARG A 254 8.36 -14.85 14.72
CA ARG A 254 7.83 -16.05 14.07
C ARG A 254 8.58 -16.42 12.78
N GLU A 255 8.97 -15.43 11.98
CA GLU A 255 9.83 -15.62 10.79
C GLU A 255 11.17 -16.29 11.14
N ILE A 256 11.82 -15.86 12.22
CA ILE A 256 13.13 -16.39 12.62
C ILE A 256 12.98 -17.77 13.31
N ASN A 257 11.94 -17.93 14.12
CA ASN A 257 11.70 -19.13 14.93
C ASN A 257 10.60 -19.99 14.26
N ALA A 258 10.89 -20.44 13.04
CA ALA A 258 9.96 -21.16 12.15
C ALA A 258 10.19 -22.68 12.11
N ASP A 259 10.79 -23.27 13.15
CA ASP A 259 10.99 -24.71 13.24
C ASP A 259 9.69 -25.47 13.55
N GLU A 260 9.65 -26.75 13.17
CA GLU A 260 8.47 -27.62 13.29
C GLU A 260 7.90 -27.67 14.72
N LYS A 261 8.73 -27.70 15.75
CA LYS A 261 8.29 -27.76 17.15
C LYS A 261 7.66 -26.43 17.56
N THR A 262 8.30 -25.30 17.26
CA THR A 262 7.77 -23.97 17.59
C THR A 262 6.45 -23.69 16.86
N VAL A 263 6.32 -24.14 15.61
CA VAL A 263 5.07 -24.10 14.82
C VAL A 263 3.96 -24.96 15.46
N ILE A 264 4.28 -26.16 15.95
CA ILE A 264 3.33 -27.04 16.66
C ILE A 264 2.91 -26.42 18.01
N ASP A 265 3.87 -25.93 18.81
CA ASP A 265 3.60 -25.28 20.10
C ASP A 265 2.69 -24.05 19.91
N PHE A 266 2.86 -23.27 18.83
CA PHE A 266 1.91 -22.20 18.48
C PHE A 266 0.52 -22.73 18.15
N GLN A 267 0.41 -23.76 17.30
CA GLN A 267 -0.88 -24.34 16.90
C GLN A 267 -1.65 -24.90 18.11
N VAL A 268 -0.96 -25.54 19.06
CA VAL A 268 -1.56 -26.04 20.32
C VAL A 268 -2.08 -24.87 21.17
N ASN A 269 -1.33 -23.78 21.32
CA ASN A 269 -1.79 -22.57 22.03
C ASN A 269 -2.89 -21.79 21.27
N ARG A 270 -3.23 -22.18 20.04
CA ARG A 270 -4.34 -21.63 19.25
C ARG A 270 -5.55 -22.56 19.11
N LEU A 271 -5.58 -23.71 19.79
CA LEU A 271 -6.77 -24.54 19.93
C LEU A 271 -7.88 -23.80 20.70
N SER A 272 -9.11 -24.34 20.63
CA SER A 272 -10.21 -23.91 21.51
C SER A 272 -9.77 -23.94 22.98
N ASP A 273 -10.30 -23.02 23.78
CA ASP A 273 -10.08 -22.93 25.23
C ASP A 273 -8.63 -22.61 25.66
N HIS A 274 -7.73 -22.34 24.70
CA HIS A 274 -6.35 -21.93 24.94
C HIS A 274 -6.23 -20.39 24.85
N PHE A 275 -6.24 -19.76 26.03
CA PHE A 275 -6.19 -18.29 26.19
C PHE A 275 -4.81 -17.74 26.58
N LYS A 276 -3.81 -18.60 26.80
CA LYS A 276 -2.44 -18.15 27.11
C LYS A 276 -1.80 -17.56 25.85
N PRO A 277 -1.09 -16.41 25.94
CA PRO A 277 -0.31 -15.92 24.82
C PRO A 277 0.81 -16.91 24.50
N PHE A 278 1.03 -17.14 23.21
CA PHE A 278 2.23 -17.78 22.71
C PHE A 278 3.44 -16.84 22.88
N VAL A 279 4.17 -17.04 23.98
CA VAL A 279 5.45 -16.39 24.27
C VAL A 279 6.56 -17.38 23.90
N GLY A 280 7.63 -16.90 23.27
CA GLY A 280 8.79 -17.71 22.98
C GLY A 280 9.43 -18.21 24.27
N LYS A 281 9.89 -19.46 24.29
CA LYS A 281 10.80 -19.89 25.35
C LYS A 281 12.12 -19.15 25.16
N GLU A 282 12.41 -18.14 25.99
CA GLU A 282 13.78 -17.62 26.12
C GLU A 282 14.73 -18.80 26.39
N ASP A 283 15.92 -18.76 25.78
CA ASP A 283 16.78 -19.93 25.63
C ASP A 283 16.96 -20.71 26.93
N GLU A 284 16.45 -21.96 26.97
CA GLU A 284 16.95 -22.99 27.88
C GLU A 284 18.42 -23.21 27.51
N LYS A 285 19.31 -22.44 28.14
CA LYS A 285 20.76 -22.50 27.90
C LYS A 285 21.21 -23.95 28.07
N ILE A 286 21.65 -24.54 26.98
CA ILE A 286 22.26 -25.87 26.99
C ILE A 286 23.67 -25.69 27.55
N ASP A 287 23.77 -25.72 28.87
CA ASP A 287 25.05 -25.81 29.58
C ASP A 287 25.81 -27.07 29.07
N GLU A 288 27.11 -26.93 28.83
CA GLU A 288 27.92 -27.88 28.03
C GLU A 288 27.97 -29.33 28.59
N ASP A 289 27.54 -29.54 29.84
CA ASP A 289 27.53 -30.84 30.55
C ASP A 289 26.24 -31.67 30.35
N GLY A 290 25.25 -31.19 29.58
CA GLY A 290 24.16 -32.02 29.06
C GLY A 290 23.22 -32.62 30.11
N ARG A 291 22.84 -31.84 31.13
CA ARG A 291 21.82 -32.21 32.13
C ARG A 291 20.75 -31.13 32.27
N THR A 292 19.49 -31.52 32.12
CA THR A 292 18.36 -30.66 32.47
C THR A 292 18.29 -30.44 33.98
N SER A 293 18.21 -29.18 34.41
CA SER A 293 17.79 -28.84 35.77
C SER A 293 16.29 -29.02 35.93
N GLN A 294 15.86 -29.56 37.08
CA GLN A 294 14.45 -29.63 37.46
C GLN A 294 14.17 -28.59 38.55
N ASP A 295 14.15 -27.32 38.19
CA ASP A 295 13.73 -26.25 39.10
C ASP A 295 12.21 -26.13 39.12
N THR A 296 11.57 -27.14 39.70
CA THR A 296 10.24 -26.96 40.29
C THR A 296 10.38 -26.14 41.56
N GLU A 297 9.85 -24.90 41.59
CA GLU A 297 8.86 -24.53 42.62
C GLU A 297 8.14 -23.20 42.37
N ALA A 298 7.05 -23.06 43.13
CA ALA A 298 6.07 -21.99 43.19
C ALA A 298 6.52 -20.54 42.88
N ARG A 299 5.63 -19.82 42.18
CA ARG A 299 5.23 -18.47 42.61
C ARG A 299 3.80 -18.54 43.17
N SER A 300 3.66 -18.02 44.38
CA SER A 300 2.46 -18.11 45.21
C SER A 300 1.38 -17.11 44.81
N GLU A 301 0.13 -17.45 45.15
CA GLU A 301 -0.98 -16.50 45.25
C GLU A 301 -0.61 -15.33 46.18
N VAL A 302 -0.86 -14.10 45.74
CA VAL A 302 -0.88 -12.90 46.59
C VAL A 302 -2.00 -11.99 46.09
N GLU A 303 -3.10 -11.91 46.85
CA GLU A 303 -4.09 -10.84 46.67
C GLU A 303 -3.56 -9.52 47.25
N SER A 304 -3.64 -8.42 46.49
CA SER A 304 -3.85 -7.09 47.09
C SER A 304 -4.22 -6.00 46.08
N SER A 305 -5.21 -5.20 46.47
CA SER A 305 -5.44 -3.78 46.06
C SER A 305 -5.52 -3.42 44.58
N VAL A 306 -6.76 -3.18 44.17
CA VAL A 306 -7.22 -2.35 43.04
C VAL A 306 -6.39 -1.06 42.83
N GLU A 307 -5.93 -0.85 41.60
CA GLU A 307 -5.94 0.47 40.94
C GLU A 307 -6.62 0.31 39.57
N SER A 308 -7.50 1.24 39.20
CA SER A 308 -8.35 1.15 38.02
C SER A 308 -7.80 1.99 36.86
N LEU A 309 -7.45 1.35 35.74
CA LEU A 309 -7.15 1.98 34.45
C LEU A 309 -7.97 1.32 33.32
N PRO A 310 -8.19 1.99 32.18
CA PRO A 310 -9.41 1.78 31.39
C PRO A 310 -9.48 0.50 30.55
N GLU A 311 -10.71 0.02 30.35
CA GLU A 311 -11.06 -1.03 29.39
C GLU A 311 -10.92 -0.52 27.94
N VAL A 312 -9.87 -0.94 27.22
CA VAL A 312 -9.76 -0.82 25.75
C VAL A 312 -9.04 -2.05 25.18
N ILE A 313 -9.68 -3.23 25.21
CA ILE A 313 -9.19 -4.45 24.54
C ILE A 313 -10.37 -5.32 24.06
N LEU A 314 -10.73 -5.21 22.77
CA LEU A 314 -11.17 -6.26 21.82
C LEU A 314 -10.90 -5.66 20.41
N ALA A 315 -10.06 -6.20 19.51
CA ALA A 315 -9.98 -7.53 18.88
C ALA A 315 -10.93 -7.66 17.65
N ASP A 316 -10.41 -8.15 16.52
CA ASP A 316 -11.11 -8.14 15.20
C ASP A 316 -12.45 -8.93 15.19
N ASP A 317 -12.64 -9.84 16.15
CA ASP A 317 -13.90 -10.59 16.35
C ASP A 317 -15.08 -9.64 16.63
N ASP A 318 -14.85 -8.51 17.31
CA ASP A 318 -15.88 -7.48 17.57
C ASP A 318 -16.23 -6.71 16.30
N ILE A 319 -15.26 -6.48 15.40
CA ILE A 319 -15.51 -5.83 14.11
C ILE A 319 -16.37 -6.74 13.23
N SER A 320 -16.05 -8.04 13.22
CA SER A 320 -16.80 -9.06 12.48
C SER A 320 -18.24 -9.18 13.00
N GLN A 321 -18.42 -9.30 14.31
CA GLN A 321 -19.75 -9.30 14.95
C GLN A 321 -20.51 -7.97 14.79
N ALA A 322 -19.81 -6.83 14.73
CA ALA A 322 -20.44 -5.54 14.46
C ALA A 322 -20.94 -5.43 13.02
N ILE A 323 -20.26 -6.02 12.03
CA ILE A 323 -20.71 -6.10 10.64
C ILE A 323 -21.95 -7.01 10.53
N GLU A 324 -21.92 -8.21 11.12
CA GLU A 324 -23.10 -9.10 11.18
C GLU A 324 -24.29 -8.41 11.90
N GLY A 325 -24.01 -7.78 13.05
CA GLY A 325 -24.98 -7.01 13.82
C GLY A 325 -25.44 -5.70 13.16
N TYR A 326 -24.81 -5.28 12.06
CA TYR A 326 -25.28 -4.18 11.20
C TYR A 326 -26.23 -4.71 10.12
N HIS A 327 -25.90 -5.83 9.48
CA HIS A 327 -26.80 -6.53 8.55
C HIS A 327 -28.14 -6.90 9.21
N ALA A 328 -28.15 -7.22 10.51
CA ALA A 328 -29.36 -7.46 11.29
C ALA A 328 -30.22 -6.21 11.59
N ARG A 329 -29.74 -4.99 11.30
CA ARG A 329 -30.48 -3.72 11.49
C ARG A 329 -31.02 -3.13 10.19
N ASP A 330 -30.47 -3.53 9.04
CA ASP A 330 -30.89 -3.06 7.71
C ASP A 330 -32.15 -3.81 7.19
N THR A 331 -32.68 -4.77 7.97
CA THR A 331 -34.02 -5.34 7.77
C THR A 331 -35.10 -4.38 8.30
N PRO A 332 -36.15 -4.05 7.51
CA PRO A 332 -37.07 -2.97 7.84
C PRO A 332 -38.17 -3.38 8.84
N GLU A 333 -37.80 -3.55 10.12
CA GLU A 333 -38.76 -3.58 11.23
C GLU A 333 -38.93 -2.21 11.88
N THR A 334 -40.17 -1.85 12.22
CA THR A 334 -40.57 -0.47 12.45
C THR A 334 -40.39 0.01 13.89
N GLY A 335 -39.21 0.56 14.16
CA GLY A 335 -38.97 1.62 15.16
C GLY A 335 -39.01 1.24 16.65
N ASP A 336 -38.11 1.86 17.41
CA ASP A 336 -38.57 2.83 18.41
C ASP A 336 -37.45 3.85 18.76
N ASN A 337 -37.78 4.86 19.56
CA ASN A 337 -36.87 5.96 19.93
C ASN A 337 -36.00 5.58 21.14
N ILE A 338 -34.67 5.57 20.98
CA ILE A 338 -33.73 5.63 22.11
C ILE A 338 -32.73 6.77 21.87
N ALA A 339 -32.85 7.82 22.68
CA ALA A 339 -31.81 8.84 22.80
C ALA A 339 -30.76 8.34 23.82
N ALA A 340 -29.53 8.15 23.37
CA ALA A 340 -28.38 7.81 24.21
C ALA A 340 -27.40 8.98 24.30
N ASP A 341 -26.84 9.19 25.48
CA ASP A 341 -26.02 10.35 25.82
C ASP A 341 -24.58 10.21 25.25
N SER A 342 -24.09 11.23 24.56
CA SER A 342 -22.84 11.17 23.77
C SER A 342 -21.87 12.31 24.09
N SER A 343 -21.04 12.09 25.11
CA SER A 343 -20.09 13.08 25.65
C SER A 343 -18.62 12.86 25.23
N VAL A 344 -18.34 11.92 24.32
CA VAL A 344 -16.99 11.48 23.96
C VAL A 344 -16.57 11.80 22.51
N THR A 345 -17.51 11.99 21.58
CA THR A 345 -17.29 11.98 20.11
C THR A 345 -16.72 13.28 19.50
N HIS A 346 -16.05 14.14 20.29
CA HIS A 346 -15.75 15.53 19.91
C HIS A 346 -14.76 15.76 18.75
N SER A 347 -14.04 14.74 18.28
CA SER A 347 -13.12 14.84 17.13
C SER A 347 -13.86 14.69 15.80
N LEU A 348 -14.35 13.49 15.48
CA LEU A 348 -15.09 13.24 14.24
C LEU A 348 -16.37 14.07 14.13
N ASP A 349 -17.08 14.38 15.24
CA ASP A 349 -18.25 15.27 15.17
C ASP A 349 -17.88 16.69 14.67
N ARG A 350 -16.65 17.17 14.93
CA ARG A 350 -16.16 18.45 14.42
C ARG A 350 -15.78 18.38 12.94
N ALA A 351 -15.09 17.32 12.51
CA ALA A 351 -14.78 17.09 11.09
C ALA A 351 -16.07 16.87 10.28
N TYR A 352 -16.99 16.05 10.78
CA TYR A 352 -18.31 15.81 10.20
C TYR A 352 -19.12 17.10 10.05
N LYS A 353 -19.14 17.99 11.05
CA LYS A 353 -19.76 19.32 10.94
C LYS A 353 -19.09 20.21 9.88
N ARG A 354 -17.77 20.10 9.68
CA ARG A 354 -17.06 20.77 8.58
C ARG A 354 -17.43 20.19 7.22
N CYS A 355 -17.54 18.87 7.07
CA CYS A 355 -18.02 18.23 5.85
C CYS A 355 -19.48 18.62 5.55
N LEU A 356 -20.42 18.44 6.49
CA LEU A 356 -21.82 18.84 6.33
C LEU A 356 -21.98 20.33 5.97
N GLY A 357 -21.11 21.20 6.49
CA GLY A 357 -21.05 22.63 6.18
C GLY A 357 -20.18 23.01 4.96
N ARG A 358 -19.59 22.05 4.24
CA ARG A 358 -18.70 22.34 3.12
C ARG A 358 -19.47 22.85 1.91
N ASN A 359 -19.35 24.16 1.67
CA ASN A 359 -19.98 24.89 0.57
C ASN A 359 -19.37 24.64 -0.82
N THR A 360 -18.24 23.94 -0.93
CA THR A 360 -17.69 23.52 -2.23
C THR A 360 -18.53 22.38 -2.82
N ALA A 361 -18.60 22.33 -4.15
CA ALA A 361 -19.40 21.33 -4.87
C ALA A 361 -18.93 19.91 -4.53
N ARG A 362 -19.89 18.99 -4.37
CA ARG A 362 -19.59 17.57 -4.21
C ARG A 362 -19.13 16.94 -5.51
N ILE A 363 -18.21 16.01 -5.39
CA ILE A 363 -17.62 15.27 -6.50
C ILE A 363 -18.32 13.89 -6.54
N PRO A 364 -19.34 13.71 -7.39
CA PRO A 364 -20.04 12.43 -7.47
C PRO A 364 -19.09 11.36 -8.02
N LEU A 365 -19.32 10.11 -7.61
CA LEU A 365 -18.68 8.96 -8.25
C LEU A 365 -18.99 8.98 -9.76
N PRO A 366 -17.99 8.71 -10.62
CA PRO A 366 -18.19 8.76 -12.07
C PRO A 366 -19.11 7.62 -12.52
N SER A 367 -20.06 7.97 -13.39
CA SER A 367 -20.90 7.03 -14.12
C SER A 367 -20.50 7.08 -15.59
N TYR A 368 -20.09 5.93 -16.12
CA TYR A 368 -19.66 5.77 -17.51
C TYR A 368 -20.77 5.06 -18.29
N THR A 369 -21.02 5.49 -19.53
CA THR A 369 -21.76 4.68 -20.50
C THR A 369 -20.85 3.58 -21.07
N ALA A 370 -21.43 2.60 -21.77
CA ALA A 370 -20.63 1.60 -22.47
C ALA A 370 -19.68 2.21 -23.54
N GLU A 371 -20.08 3.33 -24.16
CA GLU A 371 -19.26 4.07 -25.12
C GLU A 371 -18.09 4.80 -24.42
N ASP A 372 -18.32 5.36 -23.22
CA ASP A 372 -17.25 5.91 -22.38
C ASP A 372 -16.28 4.83 -21.93
N GLU A 373 -16.77 3.65 -21.50
CA GLU A 373 -15.91 2.53 -21.10
C GLU A 373 -15.04 2.01 -22.26
N ASP A 374 -15.62 1.78 -23.44
CA ASP A 374 -14.86 1.31 -24.60
C ASP A 374 -13.83 2.36 -25.05
N HIS A 375 -14.17 3.66 -25.01
CA HIS A 375 -13.21 4.74 -25.28
C HIS A 375 -12.08 4.77 -24.23
N LEU A 376 -12.41 4.72 -22.94
CA LEU A 376 -11.44 4.77 -21.85
C LEU A 376 -10.52 3.54 -21.84
N ARG A 377 -11.00 2.35 -22.24
CA ARG A 377 -10.16 1.15 -22.43
C ARG A 377 -9.16 1.31 -23.58
N VAL A 378 -9.54 1.98 -24.67
CA VAL A 378 -8.61 2.30 -25.77
C VAL A 378 -7.55 3.30 -25.32
N VAL A 379 -7.93 4.34 -24.57
CA VAL A 379 -6.99 5.31 -23.98
C VAL A 379 -6.06 4.67 -22.95
N ALA A 380 -6.59 3.80 -22.09
CA ALA A 380 -5.86 3.13 -21.02
C ALA A 380 -4.93 2.01 -21.50
N ALA A 381 -5.17 1.48 -22.70
CA ALA A 381 -4.26 0.51 -23.32
C ALA A 381 -2.95 1.19 -23.72
N PHE A 382 -2.99 2.26 -24.52
CA PHE A 382 -1.80 3.03 -24.94
C PHE A 382 -0.58 2.19 -25.44
N GLY A 383 -0.84 1.03 -26.06
CA GLY A 383 0.21 0.10 -26.51
C GLY A 383 0.62 -0.99 -25.50
N CYS A 384 0.04 -0.97 -24.29
CA CYS A 384 -0.02 -2.07 -23.34
C CYS A 384 -1.20 -3.02 -23.65
N ASP A 385 -1.33 -4.09 -22.85
CA ASP A 385 -2.48 -5.00 -22.91
C ASP A 385 -3.81 -4.28 -22.60
N THR A 386 -4.85 -4.54 -23.40
CA THR A 386 -6.22 -4.08 -23.12
C THR A 386 -6.80 -4.83 -21.92
N MET A 387 -7.36 -4.11 -20.95
CA MET A 387 -8.02 -4.74 -19.82
C MET A 387 -9.27 -5.52 -20.31
N PRO A 388 -9.44 -6.80 -19.94
CA PRO A 388 -10.59 -7.60 -20.38
C PRO A 388 -11.91 -7.07 -19.79
N PRO A 389 -13.07 -7.46 -20.34
CA PRO A 389 -14.37 -7.23 -19.71
C PRO A 389 -14.44 -7.71 -18.25
N LEU A 390 -15.40 -7.19 -17.48
CA LEU A 390 -15.67 -7.70 -16.12
C LEU A 390 -16.28 -9.10 -16.17
N ASP A 391 -15.90 -9.94 -15.21
CA ASP A 391 -16.55 -11.22 -14.97
C ASP A 391 -18.04 -11.00 -14.63
N PRO A 392 -18.98 -11.82 -15.14
CA PRO A 392 -20.41 -11.67 -14.83
C PRO A 392 -20.76 -11.62 -13.33
N LYS A 393 -19.96 -12.25 -12.45
CA LYS A 393 -20.14 -12.13 -10.99
C LYS A 393 -19.67 -10.79 -10.43
N ALA A 394 -18.63 -10.19 -11.01
CA ALA A 394 -18.13 -8.88 -10.60
C ALA A 394 -19.05 -7.74 -11.06
N GLN A 395 -19.73 -7.91 -12.20
CA GLN A 395 -20.69 -6.94 -12.75
C GLN A 395 -21.84 -6.61 -11.78
N THR A 396 -22.22 -7.52 -10.87
CA THR A 396 -23.28 -7.27 -9.88
C THR A 396 -22.86 -6.46 -8.66
N ASN A 397 -21.56 -6.19 -8.47
CA ASN A 397 -20.95 -5.50 -7.31
C ASN A 397 -21.32 -6.12 -5.95
N VAL A 398 -20.35 -6.81 -5.33
CA VAL A 398 -20.51 -7.48 -4.02
C VAL A 398 -20.92 -6.50 -2.88
N GLY A 399 -20.75 -5.19 -3.07
CA GLY A 399 -21.03 -4.17 -2.06
C GLY A 399 -19.87 -3.97 -1.09
N ALA A 400 -19.91 -2.92 -0.25
CA ALA A 400 -18.81 -2.68 0.69
C ALA A 400 -18.78 -3.76 1.78
N PHE A 401 -19.84 -3.87 2.58
CA PHE A 401 -19.83 -4.69 3.81
C PHE A 401 -19.66 -6.19 3.60
N LEU A 402 -20.20 -6.79 2.53
CA LEU A 402 -19.98 -8.22 2.25
C LEU A 402 -18.51 -8.51 1.89
N GLY A 403 -17.87 -7.66 1.09
CA GLY A 403 -16.44 -7.79 0.80
C GLY A 403 -15.55 -7.50 2.01
N ILE A 404 -15.94 -6.53 2.86
CA ILE A 404 -15.24 -6.25 4.13
C ILE A 404 -15.38 -7.46 5.08
N GLY A 405 -16.55 -8.08 5.17
CA GLY A 405 -16.76 -9.31 5.94
C GLY A 405 -15.79 -10.43 5.56
N GLU A 406 -15.61 -10.69 4.26
CA GLU A 406 -14.65 -11.69 3.77
C GLU A 406 -13.17 -11.26 3.92
N ILE A 407 -12.88 -9.96 3.90
CA ILE A 407 -11.54 -9.44 4.22
C ILE A 407 -11.19 -9.73 5.69
N PHE A 408 -12.13 -9.56 6.62
CA PHE A 408 -11.92 -9.85 8.04
C PHE A 408 -11.98 -11.37 8.34
N SER A 409 -12.83 -12.13 7.63
CA SER A 409 -12.89 -13.60 7.76
C SER A 409 -11.56 -14.30 7.43
N CYS A 410 -10.72 -13.69 6.58
CA CYS A 410 -9.41 -14.21 6.20
C CYS A 410 -8.54 -14.54 7.44
N PRO A 411 -8.21 -15.83 7.70
CA PRO A 411 -7.56 -16.26 8.93
C PRO A 411 -6.03 -16.12 8.93
N SER A 412 -5.42 -15.76 7.79
CA SER A 412 -4.00 -15.40 7.68
C SER A 412 -3.77 -14.44 6.52
N SER A 413 -2.62 -13.76 6.51
CA SER A 413 -2.26 -12.82 5.43
C SER A 413 -2.20 -13.51 4.07
N CYS A 414 -1.83 -14.80 4.01
CA CYS A 414 -1.90 -15.57 2.78
C CYS A 414 -3.30 -15.61 2.17
N VAL A 415 -4.34 -15.82 3.01
CA VAL A 415 -5.73 -15.88 2.54
C VAL A 415 -6.17 -14.52 2.05
N LEU A 416 -5.87 -13.46 2.80
CA LEU A 416 -6.15 -12.08 2.45
C LEU A 416 -5.49 -11.70 1.11
N CYS A 417 -4.20 -11.97 0.95
CA CYS A 417 -3.48 -11.75 -0.30
C CYS A 417 -4.07 -12.56 -1.46
N TRP A 418 -4.56 -13.78 -1.21
CA TRP A 418 -5.14 -14.64 -2.24
C TRP A 418 -6.52 -14.15 -2.71
N VAL A 419 -7.43 -13.79 -1.80
CA VAL A 419 -8.77 -13.26 -2.18
C VAL A 419 -8.65 -11.91 -2.89
N LEU A 420 -7.64 -11.10 -2.54
CA LEU A 420 -7.34 -9.80 -3.15
C LEU A 420 -6.46 -9.86 -4.42
N ARG A 421 -6.14 -11.04 -4.96
CA ARG A 421 -5.48 -11.15 -6.28
C ARG A 421 -6.47 -10.90 -7.41
N CYS A 422 -6.05 -10.17 -8.45
CA CYS A 422 -6.81 -10.03 -9.69
C CYS A 422 -6.49 -11.16 -10.70
N SER A 423 -5.37 -11.86 -10.52
CA SER A 423 -4.92 -12.92 -11.41
C SER A 423 -4.19 -14.06 -10.71
N ASP A 424 -4.45 -15.28 -11.19
CA ASP A 424 -3.66 -16.48 -10.92
C ASP A 424 -2.29 -16.48 -11.63
N ARG A 425 -2.05 -15.52 -12.54
CA ARG A 425 -0.77 -15.36 -13.25
C ARG A 425 0.25 -14.62 -12.38
N TRP A 426 1.53 -14.86 -12.67
CA TRP A 426 2.66 -14.18 -12.02
C TRP A 426 2.71 -12.66 -12.23
N ASN A 427 2.08 -12.15 -13.29
CA ASN A 427 1.95 -10.71 -13.58
C ASN A 427 0.59 -10.18 -13.09
N ASP A 428 0.26 -10.40 -11.82
CA ASP A 428 -0.92 -9.81 -11.19
C ASP A 428 -0.68 -8.33 -10.87
N ARG A 429 -1.71 -7.49 -11.01
CA ARG A 429 -1.59 -6.03 -11.06
C ARG A 429 -2.83 -5.28 -10.50
N PRO A 430 -3.22 -5.51 -9.22
CA PRO A 430 -4.25 -4.70 -8.57
C PRO A 430 -3.83 -3.23 -8.38
N ASN A 431 -4.79 -2.32 -8.24
CA ASN A 431 -4.54 -0.92 -7.86
C ASN A 431 -3.98 -0.78 -6.43
N TYR A 432 -4.27 -1.73 -5.54
CA TYR A 432 -3.60 -1.89 -4.24
C TYR A 432 -3.09 -3.33 -4.09
N ASN A 433 -1.77 -3.50 -4.05
CA ASN A 433 -1.10 -4.80 -4.05
C ASN A 433 -0.61 -5.18 -2.65
N PHE A 434 -1.06 -6.36 -2.20
CA PHE A 434 -0.73 -6.95 -0.91
C PHE A 434 0.26 -8.13 -1.03
N ALA A 435 0.75 -8.48 -2.22
CA ALA A 435 1.53 -9.71 -2.46
C ALA A 435 2.78 -9.85 -1.56
N ALA A 436 3.35 -8.74 -1.07
CA ALA A 436 4.40 -8.72 -0.04
C ALA A 436 4.11 -9.60 1.20
N TYR A 437 2.84 -9.83 1.52
CA TYR A 437 2.38 -10.59 2.69
C TYR A 437 1.86 -12.00 2.34
N ASP A 438 2.08 -12.47 1.10
CA ASP A 438 1.67 -13.80 0.66
C ASP A 438 2.60 -14.93 1.14
N CYS A 439 2.12 -16.16 1.03
CA CYS A 439 2.79 -17.34 1.57
C CYS A 439 4.21 -17.58 1.06
N LEU A 440 4.53 -17.19 -0.18
CA LEU A 440 5.89 -17.32 -0.74
C LEU A 440 6.76 -16.14 -0.30
N ARG A 441 6.19 -14.92 -0.28
CA ARG A 441 6.93 -13.71 0.10
C ARG A 441 7.30 -13.68 1.57
N LEU A 442 6.51 -14.33 2.43
CA LEU A 442 6.81 -14.56 3.85
C LEU A 442 8.00 -15.50 4.08
N THR A 443 8.15 -16.58 3.28
CA THR A 443 9.18 -17.62 3.47
C THR A 443 10.47 -17.40 2.70
N GLU A 444 10.49 -16.50 1.70
CA GLU A 444 11.70 -16.05 1.01
C GLU A 444 12.13 -14.62 1.45
N PRO A 445 12.34 -14.33 2.74
CA PRO A 445 12.29 -12.96 3.24
C PRO A 445 13.40 -12.04 2.74
N LYS A 446 14.56 -12.55 2.31
CA LYS A 446 15.80 -11.76 2.15
C LYS A 446 15.73 -10.62 1.14
N SER A 447 14.81 -10.64 0.18
CA SER A 447 14.75 -9.65 -0.91
C SER A 447 13.35 -9.13 -1.23
N ASN A 448 12.38 -9.35 -0.35
CA ASN A 448 11.00 -8.92 -0.56
C ASN A 448 10.69 -7.61 0.19
N PRO A 449 10.05 -6.62 -0.46
CA PRO A 449 9.60 -5.41 0.22
C PRO A 449 8.47 -5.72 1.20
N ARG A 450 8.43 -5.03 2.34
CA ARG A 450 7.42 -5.17 3.41
C ARG A 450 6.37 -4.07 3.30
N THR A 451 5.67 -4.01 2.18
CA THR A 451 4.87 -2.84 1.80
C THR A 451 3.55 -3.21 1.15
N ILE A 452 2.48 -2.48 1.50
CA ILE A 452 1.29 -2.36 0.65
C ILE A 452 1.65 -1.37 -0.47
N GLU A 453 1.44 -1.76 -1.71
CA GLU A 453 1.85 -1.00 -2.90
C GLU A 453 0.62 -0.42 -3.61
N PHE A 454 0.57 0.91 -3.74
CA PHE A 454 -0.52 1.67 -4.34
C PHE A 454 -0.16 2.00 -5.79
N ARG A 455 -0.81 1.35 -6.76
CA ARG A 455 -0.59 1.51 -8.21
C ARG A 455 -1.58 2.44 -8.92
N GLU A 456 -2.56 2.97 -8.18
CA GLU A 456 -3.72 3.66 -8.74
C GLU A 456 -3.42 5.02 -9.40
N ALA A 457 -2.35 5.70 -9.00
CA ALA A 457 -2.02 7.00 -9.55
C ALA A 457 -1.44 6.90 -10.97
N ALA A 458 -1.85 7.82 -11.83
CA ALA A 458 -1.11 8.14 -13.04
C ALA A 458 0.24 8.78 -12.68
N GLY A 459 1.23 8.62 -13.56
CA GLY A 459 2.52 9.27 -13.43
C GLY A 459 2.39 10.79 -13.38
N THR A 460 3.42 11.46 -12.87
CA THR A 460 3.41 12.92 -12.75
C THR A 460 4.80 13.52 -12.81
N THR A 461 4.89 14.77 -13.27
CA THR A 461 6.07 15.65 -13.16
C THR A 461 5.88 16.71 -12.06
N SER A 462 4.75 16.73 -11.37
CA SER A 462 4.47 17.65 -10.26
C SER A 462 4.94 17.04 -8.94
N GLY A 463 6.08 17.48 -8.42
CA GLY A 463 6.61 16.99 -7.15
C GLY A 463 5.63 17.18 -5.99
N LYS A 464 4.89 18.30 -5.97
CA LYS A 464 3.88 18.55 -4.94
C LYS A 464 2.68 17.61 -5.04
N TRP A 465 2.29 17.16 -6.26
CA TRP A 465 1.25 16.13 -6.38
C TRP A 465 1.76 14.76 -5.95
N ALA A 466 2.98 14.39 -6.36
CA ALA A 466 3.62 13.15 -5.92
C ALA A 466 3.71 13.05 -4.38
N GLU A 467 4.17 14.11 -3.73
CA GLU A 467 4.21 14.23 -2.28
C GLU A 467 2.80 14.12 -1.65
N THR A 468 1.81 14.81 -2.21
CA THR A 468 0.43 14.79 -1.71
C THR A 468 -0.16 13.39 -1.79
N TRP A 469 0.06 12.67 -2.90
CA TRP A 469 -0.38 11.28 -3.04
C TRP A 469 0.35 10.35 -2.07
N ALA A 470 1.68 10.50 -1.91
CA ALA A 470 2.43 9.72 -0.93
C ALA A 470 1.91 9.91 0.51
N ARG A 471 1.59 11.16 0.90
CA ARG A 471 0.94 11.48 2.18
C ARG A 471 -0.46 10.86 2.30
N ILE A 472 -1.25 10.84 1.24
CA ILE A 472 -2.57 10.20 1.22
C ILE A 472 -2.43 8.69 1.43
N CYS A 473 -1.57 8.00 0.69
CA CYS A 473 -1.32 6.56 0.87
C CYS A 473 -0.85 6.25 2.30
N VAL A 474 0.14 7.01 2.81
CA VAL A 474 0.63 6.88 4.19
C VAL A 474 -0.50 7.09 5.21
N GLY A 475 -1.29 8.15 5.07
CA GLY A 475 -2.38 8.50 5.98
C GLY A 475 -3.53 7.51 5.97
N LEU A 476 -3.87 6.94 4.80
CA LEU A 476 -4.85 5.85 4.69
C LEU A 476 -4.42 4.62 5.51
N VAL A 477 -3.15 4.23 5.42
CA VAL A 477 -2.62 3.08 6.19
C VAL A 477 -2.52 3.41 7.68
N ASP A 478 -2.01 4.59 8.05
CA ASP A 478 -1.87 5.02 9.45
C ASP A 478 -3.21 5.18 10.17
N TRP A 479 -4.21 5.75 9.50
CA TRP A 479 -5.55 5.88 10.06
C TRP A 479 -6.26 4.52 10.11
N ALA A 480 -6.20 3.70 9.06
CA ALA A 480 -6.83 2.37 9.07
C ALA A 480 -6.23 1.44 10.13
N GLU A 481 -4.92 1.52 10.40
CA GLU A 481 -4.27 0.77 11.47
C GLU A 481 -4.77 1.19 12.87
N ARG A 482 -4.96 2.51 13.11
CA ARG A 482 -5.07 3.08 14.48
C ARG A 482 -6.42 3.67 14.86
N ALA A 483 -7.35 3.89 13.93
CA ALA A 483 -8.65 4.49 14.23
C ALA A 483 -9.44 3.63 15.24
N PRO A 484 -10.28 4.22 16.11
CA PRO A 484 -11.28 3.47 16.89
C PRO A 484 -12.24 2.66 16.00
N VAL A 485 -12.86 1.62 16.55
CA VAL A 485 -13.75 0.72 15.79
C VAL A 485 -15.01 1.43 15.30
N ASP A 486 -15.61 2.28 16.13
CA ASP A 486 -16.80 3.07 15.81
C ASP A 486 -16.48 4.16 14.76
N GLU A 487 -15.37 4.89 14.92
CA GLU A 487 -14.89 5.84 13.91
C GLU A 487 -14.62 5.15 12.57
N TYR A 488 -14.02 3.95 12.60
CA TYR A 488 -13.71 3.15 11.41
C TYR A 488 -14.97 2.66 10.68
N LEU A 489 -15.91 2.03 11.39
CA LEU A 489 -17.18 1.58 10.82
C LEU A 489 -18.02 2.74 10.27
N ALA A 490 -17.99 3.91 10.93
CA ALA A 490 -18.69 5.10 10.46
C ALA A 490 -18.18 5.61 9.10
N ILE A 491 -16.87 5.51 8.83
CA ILE A 491 -16.28 5.84 7.53
C ILE A 491 -16.62 4.78 6.47
N LEU A 492 -16.54 3.48 6.81
CA LEU A 492 -16.92 2.41 5.89
C LEU A 492 -18.37 2.54 5.42
N ASN A 493 -19.30 2.86 6.34
CA ASN A 493 -20.70 3.11 5.98
C ASN A 493 -20.85 4.33 5.05
N ARG A 494 -20.09 5.42 5.25
CA ARG A 494 -20.14 6.60 4.38
C ARG A 494 -19.61 6.30 2.97
N CYS A 495 -18.60 5.44 2.85
CA CYS A 495 -18.13 4.94 1.55
C CYS A 495 -19.19 4.06 0.85
N ASP A 496 -19.93 3.23 1.59
CA ASP A 496 -21.04 2.42 1.05
C ASP A 496 -22.25 3.28 0.65
N GLU A 497 -22.62 4.28 1.47
CA GLU A 497 -23.60 5.31 1.13
C GLU A 497 -23.21 6.05 -0.16
N ALA A 498 -21.95 6.45 -0.32
CA ALA A 498 -21.46 7.07 -1.55
C ALA A 498 -21.59 6.14 -2.77
N ALA A 499 -21.21 4.86 -2.63
CA ALA A 499 -21.40 3.84 -3.67
C ALA A 499 -22.88 3.61 -4.04
N LYS A 500 -23.81 3.85 -3.10
CA LYS A 500 -25.27 3.83 -3.30
C LYS A 500 -25.85 5.16 -3.84
N GLY A 501 -25.01 6.12 -4.23
CA GLY A 501 -25.43 7.42 -4.78
C GLY A 501 -25.55 8.56 -3.74
N GLY A 502 -24.94 8.39 -2.57
CA GLY A 502 -24.87 9.39 -1.51
C GLY A 502 -24.02 10.62 -1.86
N LYS A 503 -23.98 11.59 -0.94
CA LYS A 503 -23.29 12.89 -1.13
C LYS A 503 -21.85 12.95 -0.58
N TYR A 504 -21.39 11.87 0.05
CA TYR A 504 -20.05 11.76 0.56
C TYR A 504 -19.08 11.53 -0.60
N ASP A 505 -17.96 12.26 -0.60
CA ASP A 505 -16.96 12.21 -1.67
C ASP A 505 -15.53 12.08 -1.09
N ILE A 506 -14.54 12.01 -1.98
CA ILE A 506 -13.13 11.87 -1.60
C ILE A 506 -12.60 13.02 -0.72
N VAL A 507 -13.13 14.24 -0.87
CA VAL A 507 -12.74 15.38 -0.04
C VAL A 507 -13.32 15.23 1.37
N ASP A 508 -14.57 14.77 1.48
CA ASP A 508 -15.18 14.48 2.79
C ASP A 508 -14.51 13.29 3.50
N LEU A 509 -13.99 12.30 2.75
CA LEU A 509 -13.19 11.19 3.30
C LEU A 509 -11.84 11.67 3.85
N LEU A 510 -11.05 12.38 3.04
CA LEU A 510 -9.71 12.83 3.43
C LEU A 510 -9.76 13.82 4.61
N ASP A 511 -10.80 14.67 4.70
CA ASP A 511 -10.97 15.58 5.85
C ASP A 511 -11.30 14.81 7.14
N GLN A 512 -12.06 13.71 7.07
CA GLN A 512 -12.46 12.94 8.26
C GLN A 512 -11.37 12.01 8.77
N ILE A 513 -10.48 11.49 7.91
CA ILE A 513 -9.29 10.74 8.34
C ILE A 513 -8.11 11.64 8.75
N GLY A 514 -8.30 12.97 8.74
CA GLY A 514 -7.36 13.96 9.30
C GLY A 514 -6.36 14.56 8.31
N LEU A 515 -6.46 14.27 7.00
CA LEU A 515 -5.56 14.75 5.95
C LEU A 515 -5.93 16.17 5.48
N PHE A 516 -6.01 17.09 6.44
CA PHE A 516 -6.54 18.45 6.26
C PHE A 516 -5.71 19.32 5.31
N ALA A 517 -4.40 19.07 5.19
CA ALA A 517 -3.51 19.82 4.31
C ALA A 517 -3.60 19.31 2.86
N GLU A 518 -3.68 18.00 2.71
CA GLU A 518 -3.83 17.27 1.46
C GLU A 518 -5.17 17.60 0.82
N VAL A 519 -6.25 17.68 1.61
CA VAL A 519 -7.58 18.19 1.21
C VAL A 519 -7.49 19.53 0.46
N ILE A 520 -6.70 20.48 0.96
CA ILE A 520 -6.55 21.82 0.35
C ILE A 520 -5.83 21.76 -1.01
N ILE A 521 -5.01 20.72 -1.24
CA ILE A 521 -4.32 20.47 -2.50
C ILE A 521 -5.24 19.68 -3.45
N VAL A 522 -5.94 18.66 -2.94
CA VAL A 522 -6.92 17.83 -3.66
C VAL A 522 -8.09 18.67 -4.19
N GLU A 523 -8.67 19.58 -3.38
CA GLU A 523 -9.72 20.47 -3.88
C GLU A 523 -9.23 21.33 -5.05
N LYS A 524 -7.98 21.82 -5.01
CA LYS A 524 -7.39 22.60 -6.12
C LYS A 524 -7.11 21.73 -7.34
N TRP A 525 -6.54 20.54 -7.15
CA TRP A 525 -6.25 19.54 -8.19
C TRP A 525 -7.52 19.17 -8.98
N LEU A 526 -8.61 18.92 -8.26
CA LEU A 526 -9.89 18.54 -8.86
C LEU A 526 -10.59 19.76 -9.52
N GLN A 527 -10.45 20.96 -8.96
CA GLN A 527 -10.91 22.22 -9.58
C GLN A 527 -10.12 22.58 -10.85
N SER A 528 -8.81 22.31 -10.91
CA SER A 528 -7.98 22.54 -12.10
C SER A 528 -8.10 21.42 -13.15
N GLY A 529 -8.89 20.38 -12.88
CA GLY A 529 -9.06 19.25 -13.80
C GLY A 529 -7.88 18.27 -13.85
N GLY A 530 -7.05 18.19 -12.80
CA GLY A 530 -5.91 17.26 -12.75
C GLY A 530 -6.30 15.79 -12.85
N ALA A 531 -7.52 15.43 -12.42
CA ALA A 531 -8.11 14.10 -12.62
C ALA A 531 -8.85 13.93 -13.97
N ARG A 532 -8.55 14.74 -15.00
CA ARG A 532 -9.20 14.63 -16.34
C ARG A 532 -8.27 14.19 -17.47
N HIS A 533 -6.96 14.08 -17.22
CA HIS A 533 -5.93 13.92 -18.25
C HIS A 533 -4.91 12.86 -17.83
#